data_AF-A0A1B4TRU6-F1
#
_entry.id   AF-A0A1B4TRU6-F1
#
_cell.length_a   1.000
_cell.length_b   1.000
_cell.length_c   1.000
_cell.angle_alpha   90.00
_cell.angle_beta   90.00
_cell.angle_gamma   90.00
#
_symmetry.space_group_name_H-M   'P 1'
#
loop_
_entity.id
_entity.type
_entity.pdbx_description
1 polymer ?
#
loop_
_entity_poly.entity_id
_entity_poly.type
_entity_poly.pdbx_seq_one_letter_code
_entity_poly.pdbx_strand_id
1 'polypeptide(L)'
;MLKNLDPLLHADILHTLRAMGHGDEVAICDANFPAESVAQHTVVGRALRIDGADSARVVRAVLSVLPLDTFVETAAWRMEVVGDPAALPPVQREVQAEIDRAEGRAVPLAGIDRFAFYERAQHAYAVIVTGELRGYGCFLFKKGVLLSDAG
;
A
#
# COMPACT_ATOMS: atom_id res chain seq x y z
N MET A 1 3.92 18.03 -11.93
CA MET A 1 4.65 16.88 -12.53
C MET A 1 6.14 17.11 -12.41
N LEU A 2 6.91 16.03 -12.20
CA LEU A 2 8.38 16.05 -12.07
C LEU A 2 8.98 15.00 -13.03
N LYS A 3 10.26 15.15 -13.38
CA LYS A 3 10.96 14.18 -14.24
C LYS A 3 11.15 12.87 -13.46
N ASN A 4 10.91 11.73 -14.13
CA ASN A 4 11.13 10.38 -13.58
C ASN A 4 10.32 10.02 -12.33
N LEU A 5 9.24 10.76 -12.04
CA LEU A 5 8.30 10.43 -10.98
C LEU A 5 6.92 10.21 -11.58
N ASP A 6 6.21 9.21 -11.06
CA ASP A 6 4.85 8.93 -11.49
C ASP A 6 3.94 10.13 -11.19
N PRO A 7 3.19 10.65 -12.19
CA PRO A 7 2.38 11.86 -12.01
C PRO A 7 1.21 11.69 -11.04
N LEU A 8 0.83 10.46 -10.66
CA LEU A 8 -0.17 10.23 -9.61
C LEU A 8 0.34 10.61 -8.21
N LEU A 9 1.66 10.64 -8.02
CA LEU A 9 2.26 11.02 -6.75
C LEU A 9 2.30 12.55 -6.64
N HIS A 10 1.18 13.13 -6.19
CA HIS A 10 1.12 14.55 -5.86
C HIS A 10 1.96 14.88 -4.61
N ALA A 11 2.10 16.17 -4.30
CA ALA A 11 3.04 16.67 -3.29
C ALA A 11 2.89 15.98 -1.92
N ASP A 12 1.67 15.88 -1.39
CA ASP A 12 1.43 15.24 -0.08
C ASP A 12 1.83 13.76 -0.06
N ILE A 13 1.59 13.01 -1.14
CA ILE A 13 1.97 11.58 -1.21
C ILE A 13 3.49 11.47 -1.27
N LEU A 14 4.16 12.24 -2.12
CA LEU A 14 5.62 12.24 -2.19
C LEU A 14 6.26 12.61 -0.85
N HIS A 15 5.74 13.65 -0.19
CA HIS A 15 6.19 14.05 1.14
C HIS A 15 6.01 12.90 2.13
N THR A 16 4.82 12.29 2.17
CA THR A 16 4.48 11.19 3.09
C THR A 16 5.42 10.00 2.88
N LEU A 17 5.53 9.49 1.65
CA LEU A 17 6.40 8.35 1.35
C LEU A 17 7.87 8.63 1.66
N ARG A 18 8.32 9.88 1.45
CA ARG A 18 9.70 10.30 1.75
C ARG A 18 9.96 10.44 3.25
N ALA A 19 8.96 10.87 4.02
CA ALA A 19 9.06 11.09 5.47
C ALA A 19 9.01 9.79 6.27
N MET A 20 8.32 8.76 5.77
CA MET A 20 8.30 7.42 6.38
C MET A 20 9.72 6.90 6.65
N GLY A 21 9.95 6.34 7.83
CA GLY A 21 11.14 5.59 8.19
C GLY A 21 11.09 4.13 7.72
N HIS A 22 12.18 3.40 7.92
CA HIS A 22 12.19 1.95 7.75
C HIS A 22 11.26 1.30 8.79
N GLY A 23 10.39 0.40 8.33
CA GLY A 23 9.40 -0.30 9.16
C GLY A 23 8.04 0.41 9.23
N ASP A 24 7.94 1.67 8.82
CA ASP A 24 6.65 2.36 8.69
C ASP A 24 5.78 1.71 7.61
N GLU A 25 4.47 1.76 7.81
CA GLU A 25 3.50 1.18 6.88
C GLU A 25 2.63 2.24 6.20
N VAL A 26 2.21 1.98 4.97
CA VAL A 26 1.20 2.76 4.27
C VAL A 26 0.07 1.86 3.79
N ALA A 27 -1.16 2.28 4.08
CA ALA A 27 -2.36 1.61 3.57
C ALA A 27 -2.77 2.24 2.23
N ILE A 28 -3.03 1.41 1.23
CA ILE A 28 -3.65 1.81 -0.04
C ILE A 28 -5.01 1.15 -0.08
N CYS A 29 -6.09 1.93 -0.07
CA CYS A 29 -7.42 1.44 0.20
C CYS A 29 -8.39 1.67 -0.97
N ASP A 30 -9.34 0.76 -1.13
CA ASP A 30 -10.47 0.93 -2.04
C ASP A 30 -11.48 1.96 -1.52
N ALA A 31 -12.44 2.33 -2.37
CA ALA A 31 -13.43 3.36 -2.09
C ALA A 31 -14.44 2.97 -0.99
N ASN A 32 -14.50 1.69 -0.61
CA ASN A 32 -15.41 1.19 0.43
C ASN A 32 -14.75 1.18 1.83
N PHE A 33 -13.43 1.35 1.90
CA PHE A 33 -12.70 1.37 3.16
C PHE A 33 -13.08 2.61 3.99
N PRO A 34 -13.23 2.49 5.33
CA PRO A 34 -13.53 3.62 6.20
C PRO A 34 -12.29 4.51 6.43
N ALA A 35 -11.75 5.06 5.34
CA ALA A 35 -10.44 5.71 5.33
C ALA A 35 -10.38 6.97 6.19
N GLU A 36 -11.43 7.78 6.20
CA GLU A 36 -11.44 9.03 6.97
C GLU A 36 -11.35 8.78 8.47
N SER A 37 -12.08 7.79 9.01
CA SER A 37 -12.01 7.46 10.43
C SER A 37 -10.72 6.71 10.79
N VAL A 38 -10.25 5.80 9.94
CA VAL A 38 -8.99 5.09 10.18
C VAL A 38 -7.80 6.05 10.13
N ALA A 39 -7.76 6.97 9.16
CA ALA A 39 -6.64 7.88 8.98
C ALA A 39 -6.44 8.86 10.14
N GLN A 40 -7.48 9.17 10.92
CA GLN A 40 -7.38 9.97 12.15
C GLN A 40 -6.45 9.34 13.20
N HIS A 41 -6.22 8.03 13.14
CA HIS A 41 -5.31 7.32 14.03
C HIS A 41 -3.87 7.23 13.50
N THR A 42 -3.66 7.50 12.21
CA THR A 42 -2.34 7.44 11.57
C THR A 42 -1.48 8.66 11.87
N VAL A 43 -0.17 8.58 11.61
CA VAL A 43 0.76 9.71 11.78
C VAL A 43 0.36 10.91 10.93
N VAL A 44 -0.13 10.69 9.71
CA VAL A 44 -0.62 11.77 8.82
C VAL A 44 -1.93 12.39 9.32
N GLY A 45 -2.74 11.65 10.09
CA GLY A 45 -3.95 12.16 10.75
C GLY A 45 -5.13 12.47 9.82
N ARG A 46 -5.00 12.22 8.51
CA ARG A 46 -6.05 12.42 7.50
C ARG A 46 -5.83 11.49 6.30
N ALA A 47 -6.90 11.20 5.57
CA ALA A 47 -6.77 10.42 4.34
C ALA A 47 -6.09 11.26 3.23
N LEU A 48 -5.14 10.63 2.52
CA LEU A 48 -4.65 11.08 1.23
C LEU A 48 -5.49 10.43 0.13
N ARG A 49 -5.60 11.04 -1.05
CA ARG A 49 -6.54 10.59 -2.08
C ARG A 49 -5.95 10.58 -3.49
N ILE A 50 -6.17 9.49 -4.22
CA ILE A 50 -6.00 9.36 -5.66
C ILE A 50 -7.30 8.76 -6.21
N ASP A 51 -8.34 9.58 -6.35
CA ASP A 51 -9.69 9.11 -6.71
C ASP A 51 -9.82 8.61 -8.16
N GLY A 52 -8.89 8.99 -9.05
CA GLY A 52 -8.96 8.70 -10.49
C GLY A 52 -8.26 7.43 -10.96
N ALA A 53 -7.77 6.57 -10.05
CA ALA A 53 -7.00 5.39 -10.39
C ALA A 53 -7.38 4.19 -9.50
N ASP A 54 -7.32 2.99 -10.07
CA ASP A 54 -7.52 1.72 -9.34
C ASP A 54 -6.33 1.38 -8.42
N SER A 55 -6.52 0.39 -7.55
CA SER A 55 -5.50 0.01 -6.56
C SER A 55 -4.21 -0.45 -7.21
N ALA A 56 -4.25 -1.20 -8.32
CA ALA A 56 -3.05 -1.66 -9.01
C ALA A 56 -2.24 -0.50 -9.57
N ARG A 57 -2.91 0.48 -10.20
CA ARG A 57 -2.26 1.68 -10.75
C ARG A 57 -1.63 2.55 -9.66
N VAL A 58 -2.29 2.67 -8.51
CA VAL A 58 -1.77 3.42 -7.36
C VAL A 58 -0.60 2.67 -6.70
N VAL A 59 -0.70 1.36 -6.51
CA VAL A 59 0.40 0.52 -6.01
C VAL A 59 1.62 0.64 -6.92
N ARG A 60 1.45 0.55 -8.24
CA ARG A 60 2.55 0.76 -9.21
C ARG A 60 3.23 2.11 -9.00
N ALA A 61 2.46 3.18 -8.82
CA ALA A 61 3.02 4.51 -8.58
C ALA A 61 3.81 4.54 -7.26
N VAL A 62 3.22 4.06 -6.16
CA VAL A 62 3.84 4.07 -4.84
C VAL A 62 5.12 3.23 -4.82
N LEU A 63 5.10 2.01 -5.34
CA LEU A 63 6.27 1.11 -5.36
C LEU A 63 7.34 1.52 -6.37
N SER A 64 7.07 2.47 -7.27
CA SER A 64 8.11 3.08 -8.10
C SER A 64 9.13 3.90 -7.30
N VAL A 65 8.79 4.28 -6.05
CA VAL A 65 9.63 5.09 -5.16
C VAL A 65 9.76 4.54 -3.74
N LEU A 66 8.86 3.65 -3.32
CA LEU A 66 8.84 3.06 -1.98
C LEU A 66 9.49 1.66 -2.01
N PRO A 67 10.68 1.46 -1.44
CA PRO A 67 11.25 0.12 -1.30
C PRO A 67 10.44 -0.70 -0.29
N LEU A 68 10.17 -1.97 -0.58
CA LEU A 68 9.58 -2.87 0.42
C LEU A 68 10.64 -3.43 1.37
N ASP A 69 10.20 -3.75 2.58
CA ASP A 69 11.07 -4.27 3.62
C ASP A 69 11.55 -5.70 3.34
N THR A 70 12.87 -5.90 3.29
CA THR A 70 13.52 -7.19 3.07
C THR A 70 14.04 -7.84 4.36
N PHE A 71 13.93 -7.17 5.51
CA PHE A 71 14.35 -7.66 6.82
C PHE A 71 13.22 -8.43 7.55
N VAL A 72 12.04 -8.49 6.95
CA VAL A 72 10.86 -9.18 7.47
C VAL A 72 10.42 -10.28 6.51
N GLU A 73 9.74 -11.29 7.05
CA GLU A 73 9.13 -12.35 6.23
C GLU A 73 8.03 -11.79 5.30
N THR A 74 7.27 -10.82 5.81
CA THR A 74 6.13 -10.24 5.10
C THR A 74 6.20 -8.73 5.12
N ALA A 75 6.19 -8.13 3.92
CA ALA A 75 6.21 -6.68 3.73
C ALA A 75 4.96 -6.14 3.02
N ALA A 76 4.07 -7.01 2.55
CA ALA A 76 2.85 -6.63 1.86
C ALA A 76 1.67 -7.51 2.31
N TRP A 77 0.53 -6.90 2.60
CA TRP A 77 -0.67 -7.58 3.07
C TRP A 77 -1.90 -7.22 2.24
N ARG A 78 -2.82 -8.19 2.15
CA ARG A 78 -4.17 -8.05 1.61
C ARG A 78 -5.19 -8.48 2.66
N MET A 79 -6.43 -7.99 2.55
CA MET A 79 -7.53 -8.60 3.30
C MET A 79 -7.89 -9.98 2.73
N GLU A 80 -8.12 -10.94 3.61
CA GLU A 80 -8.73 -12.22 3.27
C GLU A 80 -10.20 -12.05 2.90
N VAL A 81 -10.69 -12.87 1.97
CA VAL A 81 -12.13 -12.89 1.66
C VAL A 81 -12.86 -13.57 2.81
N VAL A 82 -13.88 -12.89 3.34
CA VAL A 82 -14.66 -13.39 4.48
C VAL A 82 -15.33 -14.71 4.10
N GLY A 83 -15.00 -15.77 4.84
CA GLY A 83 -15.50 -17.12 4.59
C GLY A 83 -14.73 -17.91 3.52
N ASP A 84 -13.76 -17.31 2.84
CA ASP A 84 -12.89 -17.99 1.87
C ASP A 84 -11.47 -17.35 1.80
N PRO A 85 -10.62 -17.55 2.82
CA PRO A 85 -9.28 -16.94 2.87
C PRO A 85 -8.36 -17.26 1.67
N ALA A 86 -8.62 -18.38 0.99
CA ALA A 86 -7.87 -18.84 -0.17
C ALA A 86 -8.28 -18.14 -1.47
N ALA A 87 -9.46 -17.51 -1.51
CA ALA A 87 -9.87 -16.74 -2.67
C ALA A 87 -8.95 -15.54 -2.89
N LEU A 88 -8.59 -15.34 -4.16
CA LEU A 88 -7.83 -14.20 -4.64
C LEU A 88 -8.66 -13.45 -5.67
N PRO A 89 -9.43 -12.41 -5.30
CA PRO A 89 -10.14 -11.57 -6.26
C PRO A 89 -9.22 -10.96 -7.33
N PRO A 90 -9.75 -10.57 -8.50
CA PRO A 90 -8.95 -9.98 -9.59
C PRO A 90 -8.05 -8.81 -9.15
N VAL A 91 -8.57 -7.89 -8.34
CA VAL A 91 -7.83 -6.72 -7.83
C VAL A 91 -6.57 -7.12 -7.05
N GLN A 92 -6.62 -8.21 -6.28
CA GLN A 92 -5.46 -8.70 -5.52
C GLN A 92 -4.41 -9.34 -6.43
N ARG A 93 -4.83 -10.03 -7.50
CA ARG A 93 -3.90 -10.58 -8.49
C ARG A 93 -3.22 -9.48 -9.31
N GLU A 94 -3.98 -8.44 -9.67
CA GLU A 94 -3.44 -7.27 -10.38
C GLU A 94 -2.39 -6.56 -9.51
N VAL A 95 -2.69 -6.34 -8.23
CA VAL A 95 -1.73 -5.74 -7.29
C VAL A 95 -0.52 -6.62 -7.04
N GLN A 96 -0.69 -7.95 -6.93
CA GLN A 96 0.43 -8.89 -6.85
C GLN A 96 1.41 -8.72 -8.02
N ALA A 97 0.88 -8.60 -9.24
CA ALA A 97 1.72 -8.41 -10.42
C ALA A 97 2.52 -7.09 -10.40
N GLU A 98 1.97 -6.03 -9.82
CA GLU A 98 2.69 -4.75 -9.66
C GLU A 98 3.76 -4.81 -8.59
N ILE A 99 3.52 -5.56 -7.51
CA ILE A 99 4.53 -5.82 -6.47
C ILE A 99 5.69 -6.59 -7.07
N ASP A 100 5.43 -7.71 -7.73
CA ASP A 100 6.49 -8.57 -8.30
C ASP A 100 7.31 -7.81 -9.36
N ARG A 101 6.65 -6.94 -10.13
CA ARG A 101 7.29 -6.05 -11.10
C ARG A 101 8.23 -5.04 -10.43
N ALA A 102 7.77 -4.38 -9.36
CA ALA A 102 8.55 -3.36 -8.67
C ALA A 102 9.78 -3.96 -7.98
N GLU A 103 9.62 -5.16 -7.40
CA GLU A 103 10.66 -5.85 -6.64
C GLU A 103 11.60 -6.70 -7.53
N GLY A 104 11.22 -6.97 -8.78
CA GLY A 104 11.98 -7.85 -9.69
C GLY A 104 12.04 -9.31 -9.22
N ARG A 105 11.19 -9.70 -8.26
CA ARG A 105 11.11 -11.03 -7.65
C ARG A 105 9.69 -11.24 -7.12
N ALA A 106 9.33 -12.49 -6.82
CA ALA A 106 8.07 -12.78 -6.17
C ALA A 106 8.07 -12.25 -4.72
N VAL A 107 7.10 -11.40 -4.39
CA VAL A 107 6.84 -10.93 -3.01
C VAL A 107 5.35 -11.12 -2.70
N PRO A 108 4.96 -12.28 -2.14
CA PRO A 108 3.55 -12.62 -1.97
C PRO A 108 2.81 -11.65 -1.05
N LEU A 109 1.58 -11.29 -1.45
CA LEU A 109 0.61 -10.65 -0.58
C LEU A 109 0.12 -11.64 0.48
N ALA A 110 0.52 -11.41 1.73
CA ALA A 110 0.00 -12.19 2.84
C ALA A 110 -1.46 -11.84 3.13
N GLY A 111 -2.29 -12.86 3.34
CA GLY A 111 -3.65 -12.70 3.82
C GLY A 111 -3.65 -12.33 5.31
N ILE A 112 -4.49 -11.36 5.68
CA ILE A 112 -4.87 -11.10 7.06
C ILE A 112 -6.39 -10.94 7.17
N ASP A 113 -6.93 -11.32 8.32
CA ASP A 113 -8.33 -11.10 8.66
C ASP A 113 -8.71 -9.61 8.52
N ARG A 114 -9.98 -9.36 8.19
CA ARG A 114 -10.52 -8.01 7.99
C ARG A 114 -10.30 -7.10 9.20
N PHE A 115 -10.54 -7.57 10.41
CA PHE A 115 -10.40 -6.75 11.62
C PHE A 115 -8.92 -6.52 11.95
N ALA A 116 -8.07 -7.54 11.76
CA ALA A 116 -6.62 -7.38 11.87
C ALA A 116 -6.08 -6.36 10.85
N PHE A 117 -6.64 -6.31 9.64
CA PHE A 117 -6.31 -5.29 8.66
C PHE A 117 -6.69 -3.89 9.14
N TYR A 118 -7.89 -3.72 9.71
CA TYR A 118 -8.33 -2.42 10.23
C TYR A 118 -7.46 -1.93 11.39
N GLU A 119 -7.17 -2.81 12.35
CA GLU A 119 -6.28 -2.50 13.48
C GLU A 119 -4.88 -2.10 12.95
N ARG A 120 -4.32 -2.87 12.03
CA ARG A 120 -3.02 -2.57 11.44
C ARG A 120 -3.01 -1.25 10.66
N ALA A 121 -4.06 -0.97 9.89
CA ALA A 121 -4.19 0.27 9.13
C ALA A 121 -4.32 1.51 10.04
N GLN A 122 -4.89 1.38 11.24
CA GLN A 122 -4.89 2.47 12.24
C GLN A 122 -3.48 2.80 12.75
N HIS A 123 -2.58 1.80 12.77
CA HIS A 123 -1.17 1.97 13.15
C HIS A 123 -0.24 2.32 11.98
N ALA A 124 -0.77 2.42 10.76
CA ALA A 124 0.02 2.84 9.61
C ALA A 124 0.47 4.30 9.74
N TYR A 125 1.51 4.67 9.00
CA TYR A 125 1.94 6.05 8.87
C TYR A 125 0.91 6.89 8.12
N ALA A 126 0.28 6.32 7.09
CA ALA A 126 -0.76 6.99 6.30
C ALA A 126 -1.75 6.02 5.66
N VAL A 127 -2.92 6.54 5.29
CA VAL A 127 -3.90 5.90 4.41
C VAL A 127 -4.02 6.70 3.11
N ILE A 128 -3.93 6.02 1.97
CA ILE A 128 -4.17 6.56 0.63
C ILE A 128 -5.42 5.88 0.06
N VAL A 129 -6.47 6.65 -0.20
CA VAL A 129 -7.71 6.19 -0.82
C VAL A 129 -7.57 6.24 -2.33
N THR A 130 -8.02 5.19 -2.99
CA THR A 130 -8.02 5.06 -4.45
C THR A 130 -9.43 5.19 -5.02
N GLY A 131 -9.54 5.21 -6.35
CA GLY A 131 -10.81 5.07 -7.07
C GLY A 131 -11.28 3.62 -7.25
N GLU A 132 -10.65 2.65 -6.59
CA GLU A 132 -11.02 1.25 -6.71
C GLU A 132 -12.42 1.00 -6.14
N LEU A 133 -13.33 0.49 -6.98
CA LEU A 133 -14.71 0.20 -6.59
C LEU A 133 -14.89 -1.26 -6.18
N ARG A 134 -14.00 -2.16 -6.61
CA ARG A 134 -14.05 -3.59 -6.30
C ARG A 134 -13.68 -3.81 -4.83
N GLY A 135 -14.41 -4.73 -4.17
CA GLY A 135 -14.12 -5.10 -2.80
C GLY A 135 -12.78 -5.84 -2.64
N TYR A 136 -12.23 -5.80 -1.43
CA TYR A 136 -10.93 -6.37 -1.08
C TYR A 136 -9.76 -5.74 -1.87
N GLY A 137 -9.93 -4.47 -2.28
CA GLY A 137 -8.93 -3.68 -2.98
C GLY A 137 -8.05 -2.85 -2.04
N CYS A 138 -7.95 -3.24 -0.78
CA CYS A 138 -7.08 -2.60 0.21
C CYS A 138 -5.84 -3.43 0.50
N PHE A 139 -4.70 -2.74 0.64
CA PHE A 139 -3.38 -3.32 0.81
C PHE A 139 -2.57 -2.51 1.81
N LEU A 140 -1.65 -3.17 2.51
CA LEU A 140 -0.69 -2.54 3.41
C LEU A 140 0.73 -2.85 2.92
N PHE A 141 1.61 -1.86 2.96
CA PHE A 141 3.01 -2.01 2.54
C PHE A 141 3.93 -1.49 3.64
N LYS A 142 4.91 -2.32 4.05
CA LYS A 142 5.96 -1.93 4.99
C LYS A 142 7.18 -1.43 4.22
N LYS A 143 7.63 -0.22 4.57
CA LYS A 143 8.79 0.43 3.95
C LYS A 143 10.10 -0.23 4.39
N GLY A 144 10.92 -0.59 3.40
CA GLY A 144 12.28 -1.07 3.58
C GLY A 144 13.32 0.05 3.66
N VAL A 145 14.56 -0.34 3.38
CA VAL A 145 15.71 0.57 3.34
C VAL A 145 16.48 0.31 2.05
N LEU A 146 16.95 1.37 1.41
CA LEU A 146 17.97 1.28 0.37
C LEU A 146 19.32 1.35 1.07
N LEU A 147 19.98 0.20 1.20
CA LEU A 147 21.36 0.17 1.64
C LEU A 147 22.22 0.66 0.47
N SER A 148 23.07 1.65 0.72
CA SER A 148 24.14 1.93 -0.24
C SER A 148 25.01 0.69 -0.32
N ASP A 149 25.10 0.07 -1.49
CA ASP A 149 26.17 -0.87 -1.75
C ASP A 149 27.48 -0.17 -1.37
N ALA A 150 28.28 -0.81 -0.55
CA ALA A 150 29.60 -0.32 -0.22
C ALA A 150 30.52 -0.52 -1.44
N GLY A 151 30.37 0.33 -2.47
CA GLY A 151 31.28 0.43 -3.61
C GLY A 151 31.10 -0.64 -4.69
#